data_AF-N1QCD7-F1
#
_entry.id   AF-N1QCD7-F1
#
_cell.length_a   1.000
_cell.length_b   1.000
_cell.length_c   1.000
_cell.angle_alpha   90.00
_cell.angle_beta   90.00
_cell.angle_gamma   90.00
#
_symmetry.space_group_name_H-M   'P 1'
#
loop_
_entity.id
_entity.type
_entity.pdbx_description
1 polymer ?
#
loop_
_entity_poly.entity_id
_entity_poly.type
_entity_poly.pdbx_seq_one_letter_code
_entity_poly.pdbx_strand_id
1 'polypeptide(L)'
;MSFGIREYHELMSTAISNALNSRTLLFAAASNDGANLGRAFPAKYPSVFCIHSTDGNGNPSSFNPTASNTDVNFSLLGEHVSSHWPAGMNGHDQTVNFMSGTSVATPIAAGLAASVLSFVRQEDQHIAIEKERLGPWLKRDNSMDAVFKSMVRQRRGAGYDYITPHVLFDSGSTRGDVYGKIKEIKRSMYKY
;
A
#
# COMPACT_ATOMS: atom_id res chain seq x y z
N MET A 1 2.95 -1.24 -9.31
CA MET A 1 2.53 -2.00 -10.51
C MET A 1 1.03 -1.82 -10.70
N SER A 2 0.63 -0.80 -11.47
CA SER A 2 -0.79 -0.47 -11.70
C SER A 2 -1.40 -1.27 -12.86
N PHE A 3 -1.10 -2.57 -12.90
CA PHE A 3 -1.55 -3.50 -13.93
C PHE A 3 -1.81 -4.87 -13.30
N GLY A 4 -2.53 -5.72 -14.03
CA GLY A 4 -2.72 -7.12 -13.66
C GLY A 4 -2.91 -8.01 -14.89
N ILE A 5 -2.39 -9.24 -14.82
CA ILE A 5 -2.58 -10.30 -15.81
C ILE A 5 -3.24 -11.52 -15.17
N ARG A 6 -3.90 -12.33 -15.99
CA ARG A 6 -4.64 -13.52 -15.54
C ARG A 6 -3.84 -14.81 -15.66
N GLU A 7 -2.85 -14.81 -16.54
CA GLU A 7 -2.00 -15.95 -16.79
C GLU A 7 -0.71 -15.89 -15.96
N TYR A 8 -0.21 -17.07 -15.61
CA TYR A 8 1.09 -17.18 -14.96
C TYR A 8 2.19 -16.78 -15.94
N HIS A 9 3.13 -15.96 -15.48
CA HIS A 9 4.28 -15.57 -16.28
C HIS A 9 5.57 -15.79 -15.48
N GLU A 10 6.38 -16.75 -15.94
CA GLU A 10 7.59 -17.19 -15.22
C GLU A 10 8.60 -16.06 -15.05
N LEU A 11 8.95 -15.36 -16.14
CA LEU A 11 9.92 -14.25 -16.06
C LEU A 11 9.47 -13.13 -15.12
N MET A 12 8.18 -12.81 -15.10
CA MET A 12 7.63 -11.82 -14.17
C MET A 12 7.71 -12.32 -12.73
N SER A 13 7.43 -13.62 -12.49
CA SER A 13 7.58 -14.23 -11.17
C SER A 13 9.03 -14.20 -10.68
N THR A 14 10.00 -14.50 -11.56
CA THR A 14 11.43 -14.40 -11.25
C THR A 14 11.84 -12.96 -10.94
N ALA A 15 11.36 -11.98 -11.71
CA ALA A 15 11.63 -10.57 -11.45
C ALA A 15 11.08 -10.11 -10.09
N ILE A 16 9.86 -10.52 -9.75
CA ILE A 16 9.23 -10.25 -8.45
C ILE A 16 10.05 -10.86 -7.32
N SER A 17 10.41 -12.15 -7.42
CA SER A 17 11.25 -12.84 -6.44
C SER A 17 12.59 -12.13 -6.23
N ASN A 18 13.28 -11.72 -7.30
CA ASN A 18 14.56 -11.02 -7.20
C ASN A 18 14.44 -9.66 -6.49
N ALA A 19 13.36 -8.93 -6.77
CA ALA A 19 13.09 -7.66 -6.12
C ALA A 19 12.76 -7.85 -4.61
N LEU A 20 11.97 -8.86 -4.26
CA LEU A 20 11.66 -9.21 -2.86
C LEU A 20 12.91 -9.64 -2.09
N ASN A 21 13.78 -10.46 -2.71
CA ASN A 21 15.07 -10.87 -2.13
C ASN A 21 15.99 -9.66 -1.87
N SER A 22 15.90 -8.64 -2.73
CA SER A 22 16.59 -7.35 -2.57
C SER A 22 15.90 -6.40 -1.57
N ARG A 23 14.91 -6.91 -0.83
CA ARG A 23 14.10 -6.19 0.17
C ARG A 23 13.31 -5.02 -0.43
N THR A 24 12.91 -5.10 -1.69
CA THR A 24 12.06 -4.08 -2.32
C THR A 24 10.60 -4.31 -1.96
N LEU A 25 9.92 -3.28 -1.47
CA LEU A 25 8.47 -3.32 -1.26
C LEU A 25 7.78 -3.20 -2.62
N LEU A 26 6.94 -4.18 -2.96
CA LEU A 26 6.23 -4.25 -4.23
C LEU A 26 4.73 -4.05 -4.01
N PHE A 27 4.14 -3.11 -4.74
CA PHE A 27 2.71 -2.79 -4.66
C PHE A 27 2.05 -3.08 -6.00
N ALA A 28 0.88 -3.72 -5.98
CA ALA A 28 0.15 -4.07 -7.19
C ALA A 28 -1.36 -3.87 -7.06
N ALA A 29 -1.99 -3.47 -8.16
CA ALA A 29 -3.43 -3.29 -8.26
C ALA A 29 -4.16 -4.62 -8.14
N ALA A 30 -5.18 -4.69 -7.27
CA ALA A 30 -5.90 -5.93 -7.02
C ALA A 30 -6.61 -6.47 -8.27
N SER A 31 -7.44 -5.66 -8.93
CA SER A 31 -8.23 -5.92 -10.15
C SER A 31 -9.41 -4.93 -10.16
N ASN A 32 -10.06 -4.72 -11.32
CA ASN A 32 -11.28 -3.93 -11.44
C ASN A 32 -12.48 -4.75 -11.96
N ASP A 33 -12.46 -6.07 -11.76
CA ASP A 33 -13.42 -7.00 -12.40
C ASP A 33 -14.59 -7.39 -11.46
N GLY A 34 -14.69 -6.76 -10.29
CA GLY A 34 -15.73 -7.04 -9.31
C GLY A 34 -15.72 -8.52 -8.87
N ALA A 35 -16.90 -9.05 -8.59
CA ALA A 35 -17.06 -10.46 -8.19
C ALA A 35 -16.81 -11.46 -9.34
N ASN A 36 -16.57 -11.01 -10.57
CA ASN A 36 -16.38 -11.92 -11.71
C ASN A 36 -15.01 -12.60 -11.70
N LEU A 37 -13.97 -11.89 -11.23
CA LEU A 37 -12.61 -12.40 -11.17
C LEU A 37 -11.95 -11.94 -9.87
N GLY A 38 -11.15 -12.82 -9.26
CA GLY A 38 -10.37 -12.49 -8.07
C GLY A 38 -9.18 -11.57 -8.36
N ARG A 39 -8.29 -11.44 -7.36
CA ARG A 39 -7.04 -10.67 -7.48
C ARG A 39 -6.20 -11.13 -8.66
N ALA A 40 -5.72 -10.19 -9.47
CA ALA A 40 -4.85 -10.43 -10.60
C ALA A 40 -3.40 -10.71 -10.16
N PHE A 41 -2.61 -11.33 -11.02
CA PHE A 41 -1.16 -11.33 -10.86
C PHE A 41 -0.61 -9.98 -11.35
N PRO A 42 0.33 -9.32 -10.64
CA PRO A 42 1.12 -9.83 -9.53
C PRO A 42 0.55 -9.57 -8.13
N ALA A 43 -0.62 -8.94 -8.00
CA ALA A 43 -1.21 -8.62 -6.70
C ALA A 43 -1.57 -9.84 -5.84
N LYS A 44 -1.77 -11.02 -6.44
CA LYS A 44 -1.93 -12.28 -5.71
C LYS A 44 -0.61 -12.94 -5.28
N TYR A 45 0.54 -12.39 -5.67
CA TYR A 45 1.84 -13.00 -5.37
C TYR A 45 2.20 -12.78 -3.89
N PRO A 46 2.69 -13.80 -3.16
CA PRO A 46 3.07 -13.64 -1.76
C PRO A 46 4.06 -12.49 -1.54
N SER A 47 3.87 -11.71 -0.47
CA SER A 47 4.69 -10.54 -0.12
C SER A 47 4.61 -9.35 -1.09
N VAL A 48 3.74 -9.40 -2.11
CA VAL A 48 3.33 -8.21 -2.88
C VAL A 48 2.11 -7.60 -2.19
N PHE A 49 2.18 -6.30 -1.91
CA PHE A 49 1.05 -5.56 -1.35
C PHE A 49 -0.06 -5.45 -2.39
N CYS A 50 -1.15 -6.20 -2.18
CA CYS A 50 -2.37 -6.12 -2.98
C CYS A 50 -3.19 -4.91 -2.57
N ILE A 51 -3.36 -3.95 -3.48
CA ILE A 51 -4.05 -2.68 -3.20
C ILE A 51 -5.41 -2.63 -3.89
N HIS A 52 -6.45 -2.46 -3.09
CA HIS A 52 -7.83 -2.25 -3.50
C HIS A 52 -8.17 -0.76 -3.47
N SER A 53 -9.29 -0.39 -4.08
CA SER A 53 -9.73 0.99 -4.23
C SER A 53 -10.86 1.34 -3.25
N THR A 54 -10.90 2.58 -2.80
CA THR A 54 -12.04 3.17 -2.10
C THR A 54 -12.49 4.48 -2.73
N ASP A 55 -13.71 4.88 -2.43
CA ASP A 55 -14.16 6.26 -2.61
C ASP A 55 -13.49 7.21 -1.58
N GLY A 56 -13.83 8.50 -1.65
CA GLY A 56 -13.37 9.54 -0.71
C GLY A 56 -13.85 9.37 0.74
N ASN A 57 -14.82 8.49 0.98
CA ASN A 57 -15.37 8.19 2.30
C ASN A 57 -14.84 6.87 2.88
N GLY A 58 -13.90 6.21 2.18
CA GLY A 58 -13.34 4.92 2.56
C GLY A 58 -14.28 3.74 2.31
N ASN A 59 -15.34 3.90 1.50
CA ASN A 59 -16.16 2.77 1.07
C ASN A 59 -15.42 1.99 -0.02
N PRO A 60 -15.43 0.64 0.01
CA PRO A 60 -14.77 -0.15 -1.03
C PRO A 60 -15.45 0.06 -2.38
N SER A 61 -14.64 0.27 -3.41
CA SER A 61 -15.12 0.40 -4.79
C SER A 61 -15.85 -0.86 -5.25
N SER A 62 -16.97 -0.69 -5.97
CA SER A 62 -17.79 -1.80 -6.48
C SER A 62 -17.06 -2.71 -7.47
N PHE A 63 -16.02 -2.20 -8.13
CA PHE A 63 -15.18 -2.95 -9.05
C PHE A 63 -14.05 -3.73 -8.38
N ASN A 64 -13.85 -3.60 -7.06
CA ASN A 64 -12.85 -4.41 -6.37
C ASN A 64 -13.19 -5.91 -6.48
N PRO A 65 -12.19 -6.79 -6.64
CA PRO A 65 -12.41 -8.22 -6.46
C PRO A 65 -12.86 -8.50 -5.03
N THR A 66 -13.63 -9.57 -4.82
CA THR A 66 -14.06 -10.02 -3.48
C THR A 66 -12.88 -10.10 -2.51
N ALA A 67 -13.06 -9.54 -1.32
CA ALA A 67 -12.04 -9.54 -0.28
C ALA A 67 -11.59 -10.97 0.08
N SER A 68 -10.29 -11.13 0.33
CA SER A 68 -9.73 -12.38 0.82
C SER A 68 -10.03 -12.55 2.31
N ASN A 69 -10.42 -13.77 2.71
CA ASN A 69 -10.60 -14.11 4.13
C ASN A 69 -9.30 -14.51 4.83
N THR A 70 -8.26 -14.82 4.07
CA THR A 70 -6.99 -15.36 4.57
C THR A 70 -5.83 -14.39 4.44
N ASP A 71 -6.05 -13.25 3.80
CA ASP A 71 -5.02 -12.25 3.51
C ASP A 71 -5.53 -10.84 3.78
N VAL A 72 -4.61 -9.90 3.93
CA VAL A 72 -4.91 -8.47 4.08
C VAL A 72 -5.58 -7.92 2.83
N ASN A 73 -6.52 -6.99 3.00
CA ASN A 73 -7.26 -6.34 1.92
C ASN A 73 -6.99 -4.84 1.94
N PHE A 74 -5.71 -4.45 1.94
CA PHE A 74 -5.34 -3.04 1.99
C PHE A 74 -6.02 -2.25 0.88
N SER A 75 -6.59 -1.11 1.26
CA SER A 75 -7.35 -0.25 0.35
C SER A 75 -7.09 1.21 0.67
N LEU A 76 -7.01 2.02 -0.39
CA LEU A 76 -6.84 3.48 -0.33
C LEU A 76 -7.72 4.13 -1.40
N LEU A 77 -7.82 5.47 -1.33
CA LEU A 77 -8.50 6.28 -2.32
C LEU A 77 -8.08 5.86 -3.73
N GLY A 78 -9.05 5.47 -4.54
CA GLY A 78 -8.82 5.09 -5.92
C GLY A 78 -9.95 5.50 -6.84
N GLU A 79 -10.99 6.18 -6.36
CA GLU A 79 -12.06 6.73 -7.20
C GLU A 79 -11.95 8.24 -7.34
N HIS A 80 -12.23 8.73 -8.55
CA HIS A 80 -12.30 10.15 -8.88
C HIS A 80 -11.05 10.94 -8.45
N VAL A 81 -9.88 10.34 -8.63
CA VAL A 81 -8.60 10.99 -8.31
C VAL A 81 -8.12 11.79 -9.49
N SER A 82 -7.89 13.08 -9.25
CA SER A 82 -7.27 14.00 -10.21
C SER A 82 -5.75 13.80 -10.25
N SER A 83 -5.18 13.65 -11.44
CA SER A 83 -3.72 13.60 -11.62
C SER A 83 -3.31 14.12 -13.00
N HIS A 84 -2.01 14.28 -13.19
CA HIS A 84 -1.44 14.72 -14.46
C HIS A 84 -1.79 13.77 -15.61
N TRP A 85 -2.15 14.32 -16.75
CA TRP A 85 -2.50 13.58 -17.96
C TRP A 85 -1.82 14.20 -19.19
N PRO A 86 -1.35 13.40 -20.16
CA PRO A 86 -0.78 13.92 -21.40
C PRO A 86 -1.83 14.73 -22.16
N ALA A 87 -1.60 16.04 -22.29
CA ALA A 87 -2.42 16.91 -23.13
C ALA A 87 -2.13 16.66 -24.62
N GLY A 88 -3.13 16.84 -25.47
CA GLY A 88 -3.04 16.66 -26.92
C GLY A 88 -3.08 15.20 -27.39
N MET A 89 -3.24 14.23 -26.49
CA MET A 89 -3.53 12.84 -26.86
C MET A 89 -5.04 12.60 -26.93
N ASN A 90 -5.51 11.93 -27.98
CA ASN A 90 -6.91 11.53 -28.16
C ASN A 90 -7.94 12.68 -28.03
N GLY A 91 -7.56 13.90 -28.42
CA GLY A 91 -8.42 15.08 -28.33
C GLY A 91 -8.62 15.62 -26.91
N HIS A 92 -7.79 15.19 -25.94
CA HIS A 92 -7.84 15.68 -24.58
C HIS A 92 -6.84 16.82 -24.37
N ASP A 93 -7.31 18.05 -24.33
CA ASP A 93 -6.46 19.24 -24.23
C ASP A 93 -6.10 19.63 -22.78
N GLN A 94 -6.71 18.99 -21.78
CA GLN A 94 -6.40 19.26 -20.38
C GLN A 94 -5.14 18.48 -19.95
N THR A 95 -4.30 19.11 -19.13
CA THR A 95 -3.09 18.49 -18.53
C THR A 95 -3.39 17.66 -17.28
N VAL A 96 -4.67 17.49 -16.96
CA VAL A 96 -5.19 16.82 -15.77
C VAL A 96 -6.37 15.96 -16.18
N ASN A 97 -6.47 14.76 -15.62
CA ASN A 97 -7.62 13.88 -15.81
C ASN A 97 -8.02 13.24 -14.47
N PHE A 98 -9.30 12.85 -14.37
CA PHE A 98 -9.82 12.11 -13.23
C PHE A 98 -9.94 10.63 -13.60
N MET A 99 -9.38 9.77 -12.76
CA MET A 99 -9.44 8.33 -12.98
C MET A 99 -9.94 7.60 -11.74
N SER A 100 -10.55 6.44 -11.99
CA SER A 100 -10.98 5.49 -10.96
C SER A 100 -10.38 4.12 -11.22
N GLY A 101 -9.90 3.43 -10.19
CA GLY A 101 -9.42 2.05 -10.29
C GLY A 101 -8.45 1.65 -9.18
N THR A 102 -8.25 0.34 -9.01
CA THR A 102 -7.18 -0.19 -8.14
C THR A 102 -5.79 0.21 -8.64
N SER A 103 -5.66 0.48 -9.95
CA SER A 103 -4.49 1.09 -10.58
C SER A 103 -4.16 2.48 -10.04
N VAL A 104 -5.16 3.25 -9.60
CA VAL A 104 -5.04 4.60 -9.02
C VAL A 104 -4.67 4.53 -7.54
N ALA A 105 -5.30 3.62 -6.79
CA ALA A 105 -5.00 3.42 -5.38
C ALA A 105 -3.56 2.90 -5.14
N THR A 106 -3.05 2.07 -6.06
CA THR A 106 -1.71 1.45 -5.95
C THR A 106 -0.56 2.44 -5.79
N PRO A 107 -0.37 3.47 -6.64
CA PRO A 107 0.69 4.46 -6.47
C PRO A 107 0.51 5.30 -5.20
N ILE A 108 -0.73 5.55 -4.76
CA ILE A 108 -1.00 6.25 -3.50
C ILE A 108 -0.49 5.41 -2.30
N ALA A 109 -0.75 4.09 -2.32
CA ALA A 109 -0.22 3.16 -1.30
C ALA A 109 1.31 3.14 -1.29
N ALA A 110 1.94 3.07 -2.47
CA ALA A 110 3.39 3.08 -2.61
C ALA A 110 4.00 4.41 -2.09
N GLY A 111 3.35 5.54 -2.40
CA GLY A 111 3.72 6.86 -1.89
C GLY A 111 3.63 6.94 -0.37
N LEU A 112 2.57 6.40 0.23
CA LEU A 112 2.42 6.32 1.69
C LEU A 112 3.55 5.51 2.33
N ALA A 113 3.85 4.32 1.80
CA ALA A 113 4.97 3.50 2.29
C ALA A 113 6.31 4.23 2.17
N ALA A 114 6.53 4.94 1.06
CA ALA A 114 7.73 5.75 0.85
C ALA A 114 7.82 6.91 1.87
N SER A 115 6.70 7.58 2.18
CA SER A 115 6.64 8.61 3.21
C SER A 115 6.97 8.07 4.60
N VAL A 116 6.42 6.91 4.99
CA VAL A 116 6.77 6.23 6.25
C VAL A 116 8.27 5.90 6.30
N LEU A 117 8.80 5.31 5.23
CA LEU A 117 10.21 4.92 5.16
C LEU A 117 11.14 6.14 5.20
N SER A 118 10.78 7.22 4.51
CA SER A 118 11.54 8.48 4.50
C SER A 118 11.54 9.13 5.88
N PHE A 119 10.38 9.23 6.50
CA PHE A 119 10.23 9.75 7.86
C PHE A 119 11.12 8.98 8.85
N VAL A 120 11.00 7.66 8.88
CA VAL A 120 11.80 6.81 9.77
C VAL A 120 13.30 6.93 9.51
N ARG A 121 13.72 7.02 8.24
CA ARG A 121 15.14 7.17 7.90
C ARG A 121 15.74 8.48 8.38
N GLN A 122 14.95 9.55 8.43
CA GLN A 122 15.39 10.83 9.01
C GLN A 122 15.60 10.68 10.52
N GLU A 123 14.65 10.06 11.22
CA GLU A 123 14.77 9.83 12.67
C GLU A 123 15.93 8.86 13.01
N ASP A 124 16.15 7.84 12.18
CA ASP A 124 17.24 6.87 12.35
C ASP A 124 18.63 7.51 12.29
N GLN A 125 18.80 8.71 11.71
CA GLN A 125 20.07 9.45 11.70
C GLN A 125 20.53 9.83 13.11
N HIS A 126 19.58 9.98 14.05
CA HIS A 126 19.85 10.27 15.45
C HIS A 126 20.04 9.01 16.31
N ILE A 127 19.92 7.82 15.71
CA ILE A 127 20.06 6.53 16.39
C ILE A 127 21.44 5.94 16.11
N ALA A 128 22.28 5.90 17.15
CA ALA A 128 23.64 5.38 17.06
C ALA A 128 23.68 3.85 16.88
N ILE A 129 22.75 3.13 17.52
CA ILE A 129 22.74 1.67 17.53
C ILE A 129 21.95 1.16 16.32
N GLU A 130 22.62 0.57 15.33
CA GLU A 130 21.99 0.16 14.06
C GLU A 130 20.84 -0.82 14.22
N LYS A 131 20.91 -1.77 15.16
CA LYS A 131 19.82 -2.74 15.42
C LYS A 131 18.52 -2.07 15.90
N GLU A 132 18.62 -0.87 16.45
CA GLU A 132 17.46 -0.10 16.92
C GLU A 132 16.77 0.67 15.79
N ARG A 133 17.48 0.93 14.68
CA ARG A 133 16.93 1.62 13.52
C ARG A 133 15.73 0.88 12.96
N LEU A 134 14.73 1.64 12.53
CA LEU A 134 13.47 1.09 12.03
C LEU A 134 13.46 0.99 10.49
N GLY A 135 14.28 1.77 9.79
CA GLY A 135 14.34 1.81 8.33
C GLY A 135 14.65 0.46 7.67
N PRO A 136 15.70 -0.27 8.09
CA PRO A 136 15.96 -1.61 7.59
C PRO A 136 14.87 -2.62 7.99
N TRP A 137 14.27 -2.46 9.17
CA TRP A 137 13.21 -3.33 9.67
C TRP A 137 11.93 -3.22 8.83
N LEU A 138 11.52 -2.00 8.46
CA LEU A 138 10.35 -1.76 7.60
C LEU A 138 10.39 -2.48 6.25
N LYS A 139 11.57 -2.89 5.79
CA LYS A 139 11.76 -3.62 4.52
C LYS A 139 11.80 -5.15 4.67
N ARG A 140 11.46 -5.70 5.84
CA ARG A 140 11.58 -7.13 6.17
C ARG A 140 10.31 -7.66 6.82
N ASP A 141 10.12 -8.98 6.74
CA ASP A 141 9.21 -9.78 7.60
C ASP A 141 7.79 -9.23 7.74
N ASN A 142 7.21 -8.68 6.66
CA ASN A 142 5.88 -8.05 6.66
C ASN A 142 5.75 -6.88 7.66
N SER A 143 6.86 -6.22 8.01
CA SER A 143 6.88 -5.11 8.96
C SER A 143 6.11 -3.90 8.46
N MET A 144 6.18 -3.60 7.16
CA MET A 144 5.35 -2.55 6.56
C MET A 144 3.87 -2.92 6.60
N ASP A 145 3.50 -4.20 6.46
CA ASP A 145 2.11 -4.65 6.64
C ASP A 145 1.62 -4.37 8.07
N ALA A 146 2.46 -4.59 9.08
CA ALA A 146 2.09 -4.28 10.47
C ALA A 146 1.86 -2.77 10.67
N VAL A 147 2.68 -1.93 10.04
CA VAL A 147 2.48 -0.47 10.06
C VAL A 147 1.19 -0.08 9.33
N PHE A 148 0.93 -0.63 8.14
CA PHE A 148 -0.31 -0.36 7.41
C PHE A 148 -1.55 -0.84 8.18
N LYS A 149 -1.50 -2.03 8.79
CA LYS A 149 -2.56 -2.54 9.67
C LYS A 149 -2.85 -1.60 10.84
N SER A 150 -1.82 -0.99 11.44
CA SER A 150 -2.01 -0.03 12.53
C SER A 150 -2.78 1.23 12.11
N MET A 151 -2.79 1.55 10.81
CA MET A 151 -3.54 2.67 10.25
C MET A 151 -4.98 2.31 9.88
N VAL A 152 -5.44 1.08 10.12
CA VAL A 152 -6.81 0.64 9.83
C VAL A 152 -7.64 0.81 11.10
N ARG A 153 -8.47 1.86 11.18
CA ARG A 153 -9.30 2.10 12.39
C ARG A 153 -10.53 1.21 12.46
N GLN A 154 -11.24 1.10 11.35
CA GLN A 154 -12.51 0.40 11.23
C GLN A 154 -12.61 -0.17 9.82
N ARG A 155 -13.00 -1.44 9.72
CA ARG A 155 -13.34 -2.06 8.44
C ARG A 155 -14.75 -1.61 8.07
N ARG A 156 -14.87 -0.74 7.06
CA ARG A 156 -16.17 -0.31 6.54
C ARG A 156 -16.57 -1.24 5.40
N GLY A 157 -17.68 -1.98 5.56
CA GLY A 157 -18.15 -2.95 4.56
C GLY A 157 -17.47 -4.32 4.61
N ALA A 158 -17.37 -4.98 3.45
CA ALA A 158 -17.09 -6.41 3.27
C ALA A 158 -15.59 -6.80 3.39
N GLY A 159 -14.96 -6.54 4.54
CA GLY A 159 -13.63 -7.13 4.84
C GLY A 159 -12.42 -6.40 4.24
N TYR A 160 -12.57 -5.16 3.76
CA TYR A 160 -11.47 -4.34 3.27
C TYR A 160 -10.79 -3.54 4.40
N ASP A 161 -9.46 -3.46 4.32
CA ASP A 161 -8.60 -2.76 5.27
C ASP A 161 -8.34 -1.34 4.75
N TYR A 162 -9.27 -0.43 4.98
CA TYR A 162 -9.11 0.98 4.59
C TYR A 162 -8.04 1.66 5.44
N ILE A 163 -6.96 2.09 4.78
CA ILE A 163 -5.82 2.73 5.42
C ILE A 163 -6.12 4.21 5.64
N THR A 164 -6.01 4.65 6.89
CA THR A 164 -6.17 6.04 7.31
C THR A 164 -4.85 6.62 7.82
N PRO A 165 -4.04 7.29 6.96
CA PRO A 165 -2.67 7.71 7.31
C PRO A 165 -2.57 8.61 8.54
N HIS A 166 -3.59 9.43 8.79
CA HIS A 166 -3.65 10.36 9.92
C HIS A 166 -3.68 9.66 11.29
N VAL A 167 -3.93 8.34 11.35
CA VAL A 167 -3.80 7.58 12.61
C VAL A 167 -2.36 7.54 13.08
N LEU A 168 -1.43 7.33 12.14
CA LEU A 168 0.00 7.34 12.44
C LEU A 168 0.52 8.77 12.47
N PHE A 169 0.21 9.56 11.44
CA PHE A 169 0.65 10.94 11.25
C PHE A 169 -0.42 11.96 11.64
N ASP A 170 -0.89 11.88 12.89
CA ASP A 170 -1.85 12.85 13.39
C ASP A 170 -1.19 14.24 13.58
N SER A 171 -1.95 15.30 13.31
CA SER A 171 -1.50 16.69 13.41
C SER A 171 -1.03 17.11 14.81
N GLY A 172 -1.50 16.44 15.87
CA GLY A 172 -1.06 16.68 17.23
C GLY A 172 0.18 15.89 17.65
N SER A 173 0.64 14.92 16.85
CA SER A 173 1.78 14.06 17.20
C SER A 173 3.11 14.74 16.87
N THR A 174 4.06 14.70 17.80
CA THR A 174 5.45 15.06 17.52
C THR A 174 6.14 13.97 16.69
N ARG A 175 7.30 14.28 16.10
CA ARG A 175 8.12 13.28 15.39
C ARG A 175 8.49 12.11 16.30
N GLY A 176 8.82 12.40 17.56
CA GLY A 176 9.11 11.38 18.57
C GLY A 176 7.92 10.46 18.85
N ASP A 177 6.70 11.00 18.90
CA ASP A 177 5.49 10.21 19.10
C ASP A 177 5.25 9.25 17.93
N VAL A 178 5.35 9.74 16.69
CA VAL A 178 5.17 8.91 15.49
C VAL A 178 6.23 7.81 15.42
N TYR A 179 7.50 8.14 15.67
CA TYR A 179 8.57 7.15 15.69
C TYR A 179 8.38 6.13 16.83
N GLY A 180 7.93 6.59 18.00
CA GLY A 180 7.58 5.77 19.15
C GLY A 180 6.48 4.76 18.85
N LYS A 181 5.40 5.16 18.16
CA LYS A 181 4.34 4.27 17.68
C LYS A 181 4.88 3.15 16.79
N ILE A 182 5.75 3.48 15.81
CA ILE A 182 6.36 2.48 14.93
C ILE A 182 7.29 1.54 15.72
N LYS A 183 8.05 2.07 16.69
CA LYS A 183 8.90 1.25 17.58
C LYS A 183 8.06 0.29 18.43
N GLU A 184 6.88 0.72 18.88
CA GLU A 184 5.93 -0.15 19.60
C GLU A 184 5.38 -1.27 18.72
N ILE A 185 5.01 -0.97 17.46
CA ILE A 185 4.60 -1.98 16.48
C ILE A 185 5.71 -3.01 16.27
N LYS A 186 6.96 -2.57 16.11
CA LYS A 186 8.11 -3.48 16.04
C LYS A 186 8.20 -4.37 17.28
N ARG A 187 8.03 -3.81 18.47
CA ARG A 187 8.08 -4.58 19.73
C ARG A 187 6.96 -5.61 19.81
N SER A 188 5.72 -5.25 19.48
CA SER A 188 4.57 -6.16 19.57
C SER A 188 4.70 -7.35 18.60
N MET A 189 5.31 -7.13 17.43
CA MET A 189 5.51 -8.17 16.42
C MET A 189 6.47 -9.29 16.86
N TYR A 190 7.38 -9.02 17.81
CA TYR A 190 8.37 -9.99 18.30
C TYR A 190 8.18 -10.36 19.78
N LYS A 191 7.10 -9.91 20.42
CA LYS A 191 6.73 -10.39 21.75
C LYS A 191 6.16 -11.81 21.63
N TYR A 192 7.02 -12.78 21.95
CA TYR A 192 6.64 -14.12 22.37
C TYR A 192 6.81 -14.23 23.88
#